data_AF-J3K315-F1
#
_entry.id   AF-J3K315-F1
#
_cell.length_a   1.000
_cell.length_b   1.000
_cell.length_c   1.000
_cell.angle_alpha   90.00
_cell.angle_beta   90.00
_cell.angle_gamma   90.00
#
_symmetry.space_group_name_H-M   'P 1'
#
loop_
_entity.id
_entity.type
_entity.pdbx_description
1 polymer ?
#
loop_
_entity_poly.entity_id
_entity_poly.type
_entity_poly.pdbx_seq_one_letter_code
_entity_poly.pdbx_strand_id
1 'polypeptide(L)'
;MTVPVYFNNKAVSAGEDLLHALIKMGETADSHLDGIINNAGMTVPAYFNNFQCQAIKNISLITDFNIFYTLNKLNVIMIVHDFELNLASYATSLLALQISKDKLSTAMNSNLEKAYKLAN
;
A
#
# COMPACT_ATOMS: atom_id res chain seq x y z
N MET A 1 35.65 13.46 -6.04
CA MET A 1 36.03 13.63 -4.62
C MET A 1 34.83 13.24 -3.78
N THR A 2 34.85 12.06 -3.17
CA THR A 2 33.75 11.55 -2.33
C THR A 2 33.85 12.20 -0.96
N VAL A 3 32.78 12.88 -0.53
CA VAL A 3 32.70 13.44 0.82
C VAL A 3 32.33 12.28 1.76
N PRO A 4 33.07 12.04 2.85
CA PRO A 4 32.73 10.99 3.81
C PRO A 4 31.40 11.31 4.51
N VAL A 5 30.54 10.30 4.64
CA VAL A 5 29.29 10.38 5.42
C VAL A 5 29.63 10.00 6.86
N TYR A 6 29.05 10.70 7.83
CA TYR A 6 29.28 10.46 9.25
C TYR A 6 28.02 9.97 9.94
N PHE A 7 28.12 8.84 10.65
CA PHE A 7 27.07 8.30 11.52
C PHE A 7 27.65 8.12 12.93
N ASN A 8 26.97 8.64 13.97
CA ASN A 8 27.45 8.65 15.36
C ASN A 8 28.91 9.13 15.51
N ASN A 9 29.26 10.23 14.84
CA ASN A 9 30.60 10.83 14.81
C ASN A 9 31.72 9.92 14.25
N LYS A 10 31.38 8.87 13.48
CA LYS A 10 32.34 8.02 12.77
C LYS A 10 32.14 8.16 11.26
N ALA A 11 33.23 8.22 10.51
CA ALA A 11 33.19 8.18 9.05
C ALA A 11 32.81 6.76 8.61
N VAL A 12 31.76 6.64 7.81
CA VAL A 12 31.19 5.37 7.36
C VAL A 12 30.97 5.44 5.84
N SER A 13 31.12 4.31 5.17
CA SER A 13 30.81 4.24 3.74
C SER A 13 29.31 4.33 3.52
N ALA A 14 28.87 4.97 2.42
CA ALA A 14 27.44 5.11 2.12
C ALA A 14 26.68 3.77 2.05
N GLY A 15 27.38 2.66 1.78
CA GLY A 15 26.80 1.31 1.81
C GLY A 15 26.55 0.79 3.24
N GLU A 16 27.48 1.02 4.16
CA GLU A 16 27.37 0.61 5.57
C GLU A 16 26.28 1.41 6.31
N ASP A 17 26.14 2.72 6.03
CA ASP A 17 25.07 3.53 6.63
C ASP A 17 23.68 3.07 6.17
N LEU A 18 23.53 2.78 4.87
CA LEU A 18 22.30 2.24 4.33
C LEU A 18 21.99 0.86 4.92
N LEU A 19 23.00 -0.01 5.06
CA LEU A 19 22.85 -1.32 5.68
C LEU A 19 22.30 -1.21 7.12
N HIS A 20 22.90 -0.37 7.95
CA HIS A 20 22.43 -0.14 9.32
C HIS A 20 21.01 0.43 9.36
N ALA A 21 20.67 1.33 8.43
CA ALA A 21 19.32 1.87 8.33
C ALA A 21 18.30 0.77 7.99
N LEU A 22 18.61 -0.12 7.06
CA LEU A 22 17.72 -1.23 6.67
C LEU A 22 17.49 -2.23 7.80
N ILE A 23 18.55 -2.61 8.53
CA ILE A 23 18.43 -3.48 9.72
C ILE A 23 17.47 -2.85 10.73
N LYS A 24 17.68 -1.57 11.06
CA LYS A 24 16.84 -0.87 12.04
C LYS A 24 15.40 -0.70 11.56
N MET A 25 15.18 -0.51 10.25
CA MET A 25 13.83 -0.47 9.67
C MET A 25 13.13 -1.82 9.81
N GLY A 26 13.84 -2.93 9.57
CA GLY A 26 13.34 -4.28 9.80
C GLY A 26 12.95 -4.50 11.27
N GLU A 27 13.88 -4.24 12.21
CA GLU A 27 13.62 -4.36 13.66
C GLU A 27 12.41 -3.53 14.12
N THR A 28 12.26 -2.32 13.57
CA THR A 28 11.13 -1.44 13.88
C THR A 28 9.82 -2.01 13.34
N ALA A 29 9.84 -2.55 12.12
CA ALA A 29 8.66 -3.18 11.51
C ALA A 29 8.25 -4.44 12.28
N ASP A 30 9.22 -5.28 12.65
CA ASP A 30 8.99 -6.50 13.41
C ASP A 30 8.37 -6.22 14.78
N SER A 31 8.93 -5.23 15.48
CA SER A 31 8.39 -4.80 16.78
C SER A 31 7.00 -4.15 16.65
N HIS A 32 6.71 -3.47 15.55
CA HIS A 32 5.41 -2.80 15.37
C HIS A 32 4.29 -3.77 14.99
N LEU A 33 4.62 -4.81 14.21
CA LEU A 33 3.66 -5.78 13.68
C LEU A 33 3.62 -7.09 14.48
N ASP A 34 4.46 -7.24 15.51
CA ASP A 34 4.62 -8.45 16.32
C ASP A 34 4.85 -9.71 15.47
N GLY A 35 5.73 -9.58 14.47
CA GLY A 35 5.99 -10.64 13.50
C GLY A 35 7.19 -10.34 12.61
N ILE A 36 7.83 -11.38 12.08
CA ILE A 36 9.05 -11.24 11.28
C ILE A 36 8.71 -10.77 9.86
N ILE A 37 9.28 -9.62 9.45
CA ILE A 37 9.10 -9.01 8.13
C ILE A 37 10.35 -9.25 7.29
N ASN A 38 10.29 -10.27 6.43
CA ASN A 38 11.42 -10.63 5.57
C ASN A 38 11.51 -9.79 4.29
N ASN A 39 10.40 -9.17 3.87
CA ASN A 39 10.23 -8.65 2.52
C ASN A 39 9.58 -7.28 2.53
N ALA A 40 10.13 -6.33 1.78
CA ALA A 40 9.60 -4.98 1.69
C ALA A 40 9.68 -4.37 0.28
N GLY A 41 8.80 -3.39 0.05
CA GLY A 41 8.92 -2.42 -1.02
C GLY A 41 9.49 -1.11 -0.47
N MET A 42 10.35 -0.44 -1.24
CA MET A 42 10.93 0.83 -0.82
C MET A 42 10.62 1.95 -1.81
N THR A 43 10.37 3.16 -1.31
CA THR A 43 10.30 4.34 -2.18
C THR A 43 11.68 4.94 -2.41
N VAL A 44 11.96 5.33 -3.64
CA VAL A 44 13.21 5.99 -4.04
C VAL A 44 12.90 7.31 -4.73
N PRO A 45 13.84 8.27 -4.74
CA PRO A 45 13.67 9.49 -5.52
C PRO A 45 13.52 9.23 -7.02
N ALA A 46 12.76 10.08 -7.71
CA ALA A 46 12.46 9.95 -9.14
C ALA A 46 13.71 9.90 -10.04
N TYR A 47 14.81 10.51 -9.58
CA TYR A 47 16.07 10.60 -10.31
C TYR A 47 17.01 9.41 -10.07
N PHE A 48 16.63 8.45 -9.22
CA PHE A 48 17.42 7.24 -9.03
C PHE A 48 17.37 6.38 -10.29
N ASN A 49 18.55 6.04 -10.81
CA ASN A 49 18.65 5.15 -11.96
C ASN A 49 18.61 3.68 -11.52
N ASN A 50 18.48 2.77 -12.49
CA ASN A 50 18.39 1.34 -12.22
C ASN A 50 19.60 0.78 -11.46
N PHE A 51 20.80 1.34 -11.70
CA PHE A 51 22.03 0.90 -11.03
C PHE A 51 22.00 1.24 -9.53
N GLN A 52 21.60 2.47 -9.19
CA GLN A 52 21.45 2.91 -7.80
C GLN A 52 20.36 2.10 -7.08
N CYS A 53 19.23 1.86 -7.73
CA CYS A 53 18.17 1.00 -7.19
C CYS A 53 18.67 -0.43 -6.95
N GLN A 54 19.43 -1.00 -7.89
CA GLN A 54 19.99 -2.34 -7.74
C GLN A 54 21.04 -2.39 -6.63
N ALA A 55 21.85 -1.34 -6.46
CA ALA A 55 22.81 -1.26 -5.36
C ALA A 55 22.10 -1.34 -3.99
N ILE A 56 20.97 -0.65 -3.84
CA ILE A 56 20.18 -0.73 -2.60
C ILE A 56 19.60 -2.14 -2.40
N LYS A 57 19.03 -2.76 -3.45
CA LYS A 57 18.54 -4.14 -3.37
C LYS A 57 19.65 -5.11 -2.98
N ASN A 58 20.83 -4.98 -3.57
CA ASN A 58 21.98 -5.83 -3.24
C ASN A 58 22.40 -5.69 -1.78
N ILE A 59 22.38 -4.47 -1.22
CA ILE A 59 22.65 -4.25 0.21
C ILE A 59 21.57 -4.92 1.06
N SER A 60 20.30 -4.84 0.65
CA SER A 60 19.20 -5.48 1.39
C SER A 60 19.27 -7.01 1.41
N LEU A 61 19.93 -7.66 0.44
CA LEU A 61 20.15 -9.11 0.44
C LEU A 61 21.06 -9.59 1.57
N ILE A 62 21.87 -8.68 2.14
CA ILE A 62 22.75 -8.96 3.27
C ILE A 62 22.00 -8.77 4.60
N THR A 63 20.82 -8.16 4.56
CA THR A 63 19.92 -8.02 5.72
C THR A 63 18.82 -9.07 5.65
N ASP A 64 18.23 -9.42 6.80
CA ASP A 64 17.01 -10.22 6.85
C ASP A 64 15.75 -9.44 6.40
N PHE A 65 15.92 -8.22 5.84
CA PHE A 65 14.87 -7.33 5.35
C PHE A 65 15.06 -7.04 3.84
N ASN A 66 14.63 -7.97 2.99
CA ASN A 66 14.87 -7.93 1.55
C ASN A 66 13.97 -6.93 0.81
N ILE A 67 14.57 -6.04 0.01
CA ILE A 67 13.85 -5.09 -0.85
C ILE A 67 13.63 -5.70 -2.24
N PHE A 68 12.40 -6.13 -2.53
CA PHE A 68 12.05 -6.77 -3.80
C PHE A 68 11.88 -5.76 -4.93
N TYR A 69 11.24 -4.63 -4.60
CA TYR A 69 10.93 -3.60 -5.57
C TYR A 69 11.15 -2.20 -5.00
N THR A 70 11.50 -1.30 -5.91
CA THR A 70 11.71 0.11 -5.63
C THR A 70 10.76 0.91 -6.51
N LEU A 71 10.02 1.84 -5.92
CA LEU A 71 9.09 2.71 -6.65
C LEU A 71 9.39 4.18 -6.39
N ASN A 72 9.10 5.04 -7.35
CA ASN A 72 9.04 6.48 -7.07
C ASN A 72 7.82 6.77 -6.18
N LYS A 73 7.99 7.64 -5.17
CA LYS A 73 6.91 8.16 -4.34
C LYS A 73 5.71 8.67 -5.16
N LEU A 74 5.93 9.38 -6.27
CA LEU A 74 4.85 9.88 -7.12
C LEU A 74 4.04 8.74 -7.76
N ASN A 75 4.70 7.65 -8.16
CA ASN A 75 4.02 6.48 -8.72
C ASN A 75 3.17 5.79 -7.64
N VAL A 76 3.69 5.66 -6.42
CA VAL A 76 2.93 5.09 -5.29
C VAL A 76 1.69 5.92 -4.99
N ILE A 77 1.81 7.25 -4.93
CA ILE A 77 0.67 8.15 -4.69
C ILE A 77 -0.40 7.96 -5.77
N MET A 78 0.01 7.89 -7.04
CA MET A 78 -0.92 7.69 -8.15
C MET A 78 -1.65 6.34 -8.05
N ILE A 79 -0.92 5.26 -7.74
CA ILE A 79 -1.50 3.91 -7.57
C ILE A 79 -2.51 3.90 -6.41
N VAL A 80 -2.15 4.49 -5.27
CA VAL A 80 -3.03 4.56 -4.10
C VAL A 80 -4.31 5.33 -4.43
N HIS A 81 -4.17 6.50 -5.06
CA HIS A 81 -5.32 7.33 -5.43
C HIS A 81 -6.25 6.63 -6.43
N ASP A 82 -5.70 5.99 -7.46
CA ASP A 82 -6.49 5.20 -8.41
C ASP A 82 -7.25 4.06 -7.71
N PHE A 83 -6.58 3.33 -6.82
CA PHE A 83 -7.19 2.26 -6.04
C PHE A 83 -8.32 2.78 -5.13
N GLU A 84 -8.11 3.90 -4.43
CA GLU A 84 -9.11 4.55 -3.57
C GLU A 84 -10.35 4.97 -4.36
N LEU A 85 -10.17 5.58 -5.53
CA LEU A 85 -11.29 5.97 -6.40
C LEU A 85 -12.07 4.77 -6.92
N ASN A 86 -11.37 3.71 -7.34
CA ASN A 86 -12.00 2.49 -7.84
C ASN A 86 -12.82 1.79 -6.74
N LEU A 87 -12.29 1.73 -5.52
CA LEU A 87 -13.01 1.15 -4.38
C LEU A 87 -14.26 1.97 -4.03
N ALA A 88 -14.15 3.31 -4.02
CA ALA A 88 -15.28 4.19 -3.77
C ALA A 88 -16.39 4.05 -4.84
N SER A 89 -15.99 3.93 -6.11
CA SER A 89 -16.92 3.69 -7.24
C SER A 89 -17.67 2.37 -7.09
N TYR A 90 -16.95 1.29 -6.74
CA TYR A 90 -17.55 -0.02 -6.53
C TYR A 90 -18.55 -0.03 -5.37
N ALA A 91 -18.17 0.55 -4.21
CA ALA A 91 -19.04 0.64 -3.05
C ALA A 91 -20.33 1.43 -3.35
N THR A 92 -20.22 2.54 -4.08
CA THR A 92 -21.37 3.36 -4.49
C THR A 92 -22.31 2.58 -5.41
N SER A 93 -21.75 1.83 -6.37
CA SER A 93 -22.52 1.03 -7.32
C SER A 93 -23.30 -0.11 -6.64
N LEU A 94 -22.66 -0.81 -5.69
CA LEU A 94 -23.34 -1.86 -4.91
C LEU A 94 -24.48 -1.31 -4.05
N LEU A 95 -24.26 -0.17 -3.40
CA LEU A 95 -25.29 0.47 -2.58
C LEU A 95 -26.51 0.88 -3.43
N ALA A 96 -26.27 1.46 -4.62
CA ALA A 96 -27.34 1.85 -5.54
C ALA A 96 -28.17 0.64 -6.00
N LEU A 97 -27.52 -0.49 -6.28
CA LEU A 97 -28.20 -1.73 -6.66
C LEU A 97 -29.05 -2.27 -5.51
N GLN A 98 -28.51 -2.29 -4.29
CA GLN A 98 -29.22 -2.75 -3.10
C GLN A 98 -30.48 -1.91 -2.83
N ILE A 99 -30.34 -0.59 -2.84
CA ILE A 99 -31.47 0.34 -2.68
C ILE A 99 -32.54 0.10 -3.74
N SER A 100 -32.12 -0.12 -4.99
CA SER A 100 -33.05 -0.36 -6.10
C SER A 100 -33.81 -1.68 -5.91
N LYS A 101 -33.13 -2.74 -5.47
CA LYS A 101 -33.75 -4.03 -5.14
C LYS A 101 -34.74 -3.91 -3.99
N ASP A 102 -34.38 -3.18 -2.93
CA ASP A 102 -35.24 -3.00 -1.75
C ASP A 102 -36.50 -2.18 -2.09
N LYS A 103 -36.35 -1.11 -2.90
CA LYS A 103 -37.49 -0.33 -3.42
C LYS A 103 -38.43 -1.19 -4.26
N LEU A 104 -37.88 -2.02 -5.15
CA LEU A 104 -38.68 -2.92 -5.99
C LEU A 104 -39.46 -3.93 -5.14
N SER A 105 -38.81 -4.57 -4.17
CA SER A 105 -39.45 -5.52 -3.25
C SER A 105 -40.59 -4.86 -2.48
N THR A 106 -40.36 -3.66 -1.95
CA THR A 106 -41.37 -2.88 -1.22
C THR A 106 -42.58 -2.55 -2.11
N ALA A 107 -42.33 -2.13 -3.35
CA ALA A 107 -43.39 -1.82 -4.30
C ALA A 107 -44.24 -3.05 -4.67
N MET A 108 -43.60 -4.20 -4.88
CA MET A 108 -44.29 -5.46 -5.17
C MET A 108 -45.18 -5.90 -4.01
N ASN A 109 -44.67 -5.85 -2.77
CA ASN A 109 -45.44 -6.21 -1.58
C ASN A 109 -46.66 -5.28 -1.38
N SER A 110 -46.47 -3.97 -1.54
CA SER A 110 -47.59 -3.01 -1.49
C SER A 110 -48.65 -3.29 -2.55
N ASN A 111 -48.25 -3.62 -3.77
CA ASN A 111 -49.20 -3.93 -4.85
C ASN A 111 -49.96 -5.23 -4.59
N LEU A 112 -49.28 -6.23 -4.02
CA LEU A 112 -49.91 -7.49 -3.63
C LEU A 112 -50.96 -7.26 -2.52
N GLU A 113 -50.64 -6.48 -1.49
CA GLU A 113 -51.61 -6.12 -0.43
C GLU A 113 -52.82 -5.38 -0.98
N LYS A 114 -52.61 -4.45 -1.93
CA LYS A 114 -53.72 -3.74 -2.60
C LYS A 114 -54.59 -4.69 -3.40
N ALA A 115 -54.00 -5.64 -4.12
CA ALA A 115 -54.74 -6.64 -4.89
C ALA A 115 -55.59 -7.53 -3.97
N TYR A 116 -55.05 -7.99 -2.85
CA TYR A 116 -55.81 -8.77 -1.86
C TYR A 116 -56.99 -7.98 -1.26
N LYS A 117 -56.80 -6.68 -0.98
CA LYS A 117 -57.88 -5.80 -0.48
C LYS A 117 -58.99 -5.55 -1.51
N LEU A 118 -58.72 -5.68 -2.79
CA LEU A 118 -59.72 -5.51 -3.86
C LEU A 118 -60.51 -6.80 -4.14
N ALA A 119 -59.97 -7.96 -3.76
CA ALA A 119 -60.56 -9.27 -4.01
C ALA A 119 -61.52 -9.75 -2.91
N ASN A 120 -61.52 -9.09 -1.75
CA ASN A 120 -62.41 -9.33 -0.59
C ASN A 120 -63.31 -8.12 -0.37
#